data_AF-A0A7W1YCK7-F1
#
_entry.id   AF-A0A7W1YCK7-F1
#
_cell.length_a   1.000
_cell.length_b   1.000
_cell.length_c   1.000
_cell.angle_alpha   90.00
_cell.angle_beta   90.00
_cell.angle_gamma   90.00
#
_symmetry.space_group_name_H-M   'P 1'
#
loop_
_entity.id
_entity.type
_entity.pdbx_description
1 polymer ?
#
loop_
_entity_poly.entity_id
_entity_poly.type
_entity_poly.pdbx_seq_one_letter_code
_entity_poly.pdbx_strand_id
1 'polypeptide(L)'
;MNLPRSSFMLALASLALPLLPASAATQRGAQVIQEYHHDTSPPLRDLAKSARPPQPGQIVMREHQSPKHFFEITPGPDTVAQDETTYLPQVGITRVANFDGVNGNQGGAIPPDTNGSVGLNQYVEITNFDYEVFDKSGNTLLAPTRIHNIWSGFGGQCGTQDGGDPIVLWDKMTQRWLVEQLEYFTTNEVCVAVSTTSDATGSYNRYSFPFGNSLPDYPKIGVWPDAYYLSVNSFGIGSGEPCAMDRTAMLAGQTATI
;
A
#
# COMPACT_ATOMS: atom_id res chain seq x y z
N MET A 1 43.65 20.12 -77.04
CA MET A 1 43.46 19.44 -75.73
C MET A 1 42.04 19.74 -75.28
N ASN A 2 40.98 19.01 -75.67
CA ASN A 2 40.61 17.60 -75.43
C ASN A 2 40.38 17.23 -73.95
N LEU A 3 39.14 17.49 -73.50
CA LEU A 3 38.19 16.70 -72.64
C LEU A 3 38.44 15.16 -72.51
N PRO A 4 37.77 14.36 -71.61
CA PRO A 4 36.70 14.66 -70.61
C PRO A 4 36.65 13.80 -69.28
N ARG A 5 35.54 13.97 -68.51
CA ARG A 5 34.87 13.07 -67.51
C ARG A 5 35.50 13.00 -66.10
N SER A 6 34.76 12.97 -64.98
CA SER A 6 33.58 12.13 -64.70
C SER A 6 32.68 12.71 -63.60
N SER A 7 31.36 12.54 -63.79
CA SER A 7 30.30 12.66 -62.79
C SER A 7 30.43 11.59 -61.71
N PHE A 8 30.12 11.93 -60.46
CA PHE A 8 29.75 10.96 -59.42
C PHE A 8 28.36 11.32 -58.89
N MET A 9 27.36 10.52 -59.26
CA MET A 9 26.05 10.50 -58.62
C MET A 9 26.19 9.80 -57.26
N LEU A 10 25.84 10.49 -56.18
CA LEU A 10 25.52 9.84 -54.91
C LEU A 10 24.07 9.33 -54.97
N ALA A 11 23.90 8.03 -55.16
CA ALA A 11 22.62 7.37 -54.94
C ALA A 11 22.43 7.16 -53.43
N LEU A 12 21.53 7.92 -52.80
CA LEU A 12 21.01 7.59 -51.47
C LEU A 12 20.09 6.37 -51.59
N ALA A 13 20.56 5.21 -51.15
CA ALA A 13 19.71 4.06 -50.89
C ALA A 13 18.99 4.28 -49.54
N SER A 14 17.77 4.81 -49.59
CA SER A 14 16.88 4.88 -48.43
C SER A 14 16.36 3.49 -48.07
N LEU A 15 16.96 2.85 -47.06
CA LEU A 15 16.35 1.70 -46.37
C LEU A 15 15.09 2.19 -45.64
N ALA A 16 13.91 1.95 -46.22
CA ALA A 16 12.65 2.06 -45.51
C ALA A 16 12.51 0.83 -44.59
N LEU A 17 12.95 0.94 -43.34
CA LEU A 17 12.46 0.02 -42.30
C LEU A 17 10.97 0.32 -42.09
N PRO A 18 10.06 -0.66 -42.21
CA PRO A 18 8.70 -0.45 -41.79
C PRO A 18 8.71 -0.26 -40.27
N LEU A 19 8.37 0.94 -39.83
CA LEU A 19 7.95 1.20 -38.46
C LEU A 19 6.67 0.40 -38.24
N LEU A 20 6.82 -0.84 -37.78
CA LEU A 20 5.71 -1.55 -37.16
C LEU A 20 5.38 -0.75 -35.88
N PRO A 21 4.17 -0.20 -35.73
CA PRO A 21 3.77 0.37 -34.46
C PRO A 21 3.91 -0.73 -33.41
N ALA A 22 4.57 -0.42 -32.30
CA ALA A 22 4.55 -1.29 -31.13
C ALA A 22 3.07 -1.43 -30.72
N SER A 23 2.48 -2.60 -30.98
CA SER A 23 1.18 -2.93 -30.40
C SER A 23 1.37 -3.00 -28.90
N ALA A 24 1.00 -1.94 -28.18
CA ALA A 24 0.70 -2.05 -26.77
C ALA A 24 -0.42 -3.10 -26.66
N ALA A 25 -0.14 -4.23 -26.01
CA ALA A 25 -1.15 -5.25 -25.79
C ALA A 25 -2.29 -4.61 -24.97
N THR A 26 -3.42 -4.36 -25.60
CA THR A 26 -4.62 -3.90 -24.88
C THR A 26 -5.09 -5.04 -24.00
N GLN A 27 -5.03 -4.87 -22.67
CA GLN A 27 -5.59 -5.82 -21.73
C GLN A 27 -7.11 -5.93 -21.98
N ARG A 28 -7.58 -7.13 -22.35
CA ARG A 28 -8.98 -7.42 -22.63
C ARG A 28 -9.55 -8.29 -21.51
N GLY A 29 -9.73 -7.71 -20.32
CA GLY A 29 -10.31 -8.37 -19.15
C GLY A 29 -9.47 -8.20 -17.88
N ALA A 30 -10.06 -8.54 -16.73
CA ALA A 30 -9.32 -8.58 -15.48
C ALA A 30 -8.22 -9.64 -15.55
N GLN A 31 -7.03 -9.27 -15.08
CA GLN A 31 -5.99 -10.25 -14.76
C GLN A 31 -6.27 -10.79 -13.37
N VAL A 32 -6.03 -12.08 -13.16
CA VAL A 32 -6.25 -12.72 -11.86
C VAL A 32 -4.89 -13.09 -11.28
N ILE A 33 -4.55 -12.51 -10.15
CA ILE A 33 -3.39 -12.86 -9.35
C ILE A 33 -3.82 -13.84 -8.27
N GLN A 34 -3.25 -15.05 -8.31
CA GLN A 34 -3.45 -16.02 -7.23
C GLN A 34 -2.54 -15.67 -6.06
N GLU A 35 -3.03 -15.88 -4.84
CA GLU A 35 -2.15 -15.87 -3.67
C GLU A 35 -0.97 -16.84 -3.86
N TYR A 36 0.21 -16.45 -3.38
CA TYR A 36 1.36 -17.35 -3.30
C TYR A 36 1.23 -18.28 -2.09
N HIS A 37 0.77 -17.73 -0.97
CA HIS A 37 0.55 -18.46 0.27
C HIS A 37 -0.55 -17.79 1.10
N HIS A 38 -1.29 -18.58 1.89
CA HIS A 38 -2.14 -18.08 2.96
C HIS A 38 -2.14 -19.03 4.17
N ASP A 39 -2.44 -18.48 5.35
CA ASP A 39 -2.74 -19.24 6.57
C ASP A 39 -3.51 -18.39 7.59
N THR A 40 -3.68 -18.90 8.81
CA THR A 40 -4.16 -18.12 9.96
C THR A 40 -3.08 -18.05 11.04
N SER A 41 -2.75 -16.84 11.49
CA SER A 41 -1.73 -16.60 12.51
C SER A 41 -2.17 -17.03 13.92
N PRO A 42 -1.22 -17.27 14.83
CA PRO A 42 -1.48 -17.11 16.26
C PRO A 42 -1.90 -15.66 16.58
N PRO A 43 -2.49 -15.40 17.77
CA PRO A 43 -2.83 -14.05 18.18
C PRO A 43 -1.61 -13.12 18.18
N LEU A 44 -1.76 -11.89 17.67
CA LEU A 44 -0.65 -10.91 17.63
C LEU A 44 -0.09 -10.60 19.02
N ARG A 45 -0.95 -10.59 20.06
CA ARG A 45 -0.52 -10.46 21.46
C ARG A 45 0.49 -11.52 21.90
N ASP A 46 0.48 -12.69 21.27
CA ASP A 46 1.42 -13.78 21.57
C ASP A 46 2.66 -13.69 20.69
N LEU A 47 2.50 -13.38 19.40
CA LEU A 47 3.63 -13.15 18.48
C LEU A 47 4.52 -12.00 18.96
N ALA A 48 3.93 -10.93 19.51
CA ALA A 48 4.63 -9.77 20.03
C ALA A 48 5.53 -10.09 21.25
N LYS A 49 5.29 -11.19 21.98
CA LYS A 49 6.16 -11.60 23.10
C LYS A 49 7.53 -12.07 22.64
N SER A 50 7.61 -12.58 21.41
CA SER A 50 8.85 -13.00 20.75
C SER A 50 9.37 -11.97 19.74
N ALA A 51 8.64 -10.88 19.53
CA ALA A 51 9.04 -9.83 18.61
C ALA A 51 10.36 -9.21 19.06
N ARG A 52 11.21 -8.89 18.09
CA ARG A 52 12.36 -8.02 18.36
C ARG A 52 11.83 -6.64 18.74
N PRO A 53 12.43 -5.98 19.74
CA PRO A 53 12.04 -4.63 20.09
C PRO A 53 12.26 -3.71 18.87
N PRO A 54 11.36 -2.75 18.64
CA PRO A 54 11.53 -1.74 17.61
C PRO A 54 12.86 -0.99 17.79
N GLN A 55 13.37 -0.43 16.69
CA GLN A 55 14.65 0.28 16.69
C GLN A 55 14.37 1.77 16.55
N PRO A 56 14.93 2.64 17.42
CA PRO A 56 14.70 4.07 17.33
C PRO A 56 15.18 4.68 15.99
N GLY A 57 14.39 5.60 15.44
CA GLY A 57 14.80 6.51 14.38
C GLY A 57 15.20 5.85 13.07
N GLN A 58 14.49 4.82 12.63
CA GLN A 58 14.78 4.20 11.34
C GLN A 58 14.47 5.14 10.18
N ILE A 59 15.43 5.26 9.27
CA ILE A 59 15.31 6.13 8.10
C ILE A 59 14.86 5.26 6.92
N VAL A 60 13.72 5.61 6.34
CA VAL A 60 13.31 5.09 5.04
C VAL A 60 14.15 5.82 4.00
N MET A 61 14.73 5.11 3.03
CA MET A 61 15.40 5.78 1.92
C MET A 61 14.37 6.66 1.21
N ARG A 62 14.71 7.94 1.09
CA ARG A 62 13.82 9.00 0.61
C ARG A 62 13.08 8.58 -0.66
N GLU A 63 11.75 8.63 -0.62
CA GLU A 63 10.90 8.65 -1.81
C GLU A 63 11.47 9.67 -2.81
N HIS A 64 11.45 9.33 -4.10
CA HIS A 64 11.95 10.21 -5.16
C HIS A 64 11.45 11.63 -4.91
N GLN A 65 12.35 12.63 -4.98
CA GLN A 65 11.94 14.03 -4.86
C GLN A 65 10.78 14.26 -5.81
N SER A 66 9.58 14.48 -5.25
CA SER A 66 8.42 14.86 -6.07
C SER A 66 8.88 16.02 -6.94
N PRO A 67 8.69 15.96 -8.26
CA PRO A 67 8.99 17.08 -9.11
C PRO A 67 8.31 18.31 -8.52
N LYS A 68 9.12 19.33 -8.19
CA LYS A 68 8.58 20.57 -7.62
C LYS A 68 7.65 21.17 -8.67
N HIS A 69 6.34 21.04 -8.43
CA HIS A 69 5.25 21.64 -9.19
C HIS A 69 5.04 21.05 -10.59
N PHE A 70 4.13 20.07 -10.73
CA PHE A 70 3.47 19.77 -12.01
C PHE A 70 2.36 20.77 -12.37
N PHE A 71 2.00 21.66 -11.43
CA PHE A 71 0.91 22.60 -11.59
C PHE A 71 1.39 24.00 -11.19
N GLU A 72 1.22 24.97 -12.10
CA GLU A 72 1.24 26.38 -11.73
C GLU A 72 0.00 26.64 -10.87
N ILE A 73 0.21 26.87 -9.57
CA ILE A 73 -0.85 27.36 -8.69
C ILE A 73 -1.22 28.74 -9.21
N THR A 74 -2.33 28.86 -9.91
CA THR A 74 -2.89 30.16 -10.28
C THR A 74 -3.58 30.73 -9.05
N PRO A 75 -3.09 31.83 -8.46
CA PRO A 75 -3.74 32.44 -7.31
C PRO A 75 -5.15 32.88 -7.72
N GLY A 76 -6.17 32.39 -7.02
CA GLY A 76 -7.56 32.67 -7.31
C GLY A 76 -8.48 32.02 -6.28
N PRO A 77 -9.76 32.43 -6.24
CA PRO A 77 -10.74 31.72 -5.42
C PRO A 77 -10.81 30.26 -5.90
N ASP A 78 -10.68 29.33 -4.95
CA ASP A 78 -10.87 27.91 -5.22
C ASP A 78 -12.34 27.69 -5.58
N THR A 79 -12.60 27.38 -6.86
CA THR A 79 -13.96 27.20 -7.39
C THR A 79 -14.61 25.90 -6.90
N VAL A 80 -13.85 25.00 -6.29
CA VAL A 80 -14.35 23.79 -5.62
C VAL A 80 -14.31 23.88 -4.09
N ALA A 81 -13.79 24.98 -3.52
CA ALA A 81 -13.90 25.22 -2.09
C ALA A 81 -15.38 25.26 -1.72
N GLN A 82 -15.75 24.33 -0.85
CA GLN A 82 -17.10 24.26 -0.33
C GLN A 82 -17.31 25.49 0.57
N ASP A 83 -18.10 26.45 0.08
CA ASP A 83 -18.57 27.57 0.88
C ASP A 83 -19.41 27.01 2.04
N GLU A 84 -19.12 27.50 3.26
CA GLU A 84 -19.83 27.10 4.47
C GLU A 84 -21.35 27.28 4.34
N THR A 85 -21.84 28.06 3.37
CA THR A 85 -23.26 28.28 3.12
C THR A 85 -24.06 27.05 2.64
N THR A 86 -23.41 25.98 2.17
CA THR A 86 -24.09 24.74 1.73
C THR A 86 -24.15 23.72 2.88
N TYR A 87 -24.83 24.08 3.97
CA TYR A 87 -24.87 23.29 5.22
C TYR A 87 -25.55 21.93 5.04
N LEU A 88 -24.75 20.86 5.09
CA LEU A 88 -25.14 19.67 5.85
C LEU A 88 -25.32 20.08 7.33
N PRO A 89 -26.21 19.44 8.12
CA PRO A 89 -26.35 19.77 9.53
C PRO A 89 -24.99 19.73 10.23
N GLN A 90 -24.64 20.81 10.93
CA GLN A 90 -23.39 20.90 11.67
C GLN A 90 -23.34 19.77 12.70
N VAL A 91 -22.48 18.78 12.46
CA VAL A 91 -22.26 17.68 13.39
C VAL A 91 -21.33 18.21 14.48
N GLY A 92 -21.84 18.30 15.72
CA GLY A 92 -21.00 18.64 16.87
C GLY A 92 -19.94 17.55 17.08
N ILE A 93 -18.66 17.91 17.01
CA ILE A 93 -17.56 17.00 17.30
C ILE A 93 -17.06 17.31 18.71
N THR A 94 -17.00 16.30 19.58
CA THR A 94 -16.35 16.40 20.88
C THR A 94 -15.05 15.61 20.83
N ARG A 95 -13.93 16.23 21.23
CA ARG A 95 -12.66 15.51 21.40
C ARG A 95 -12.80 14.56 22.58
N VAL A 96 -12.82 13.26 22.32
CA VAL A 96 -12.96 12.22 23.35
C VAL A 96 -11.61 11.83 23.96
N ALA A 97 -10.55 11.80 23.15
CA ALA A 97 -9.20 11.47 23.59
C ALA A 97 -8.14 12.21 22.76
N ASN A 98 -6.95 12.37 23.32
CA ASN A 98 -5.74 12.86 22.65
C ASN A 98 -4.53 12.30 23.38
N PHE A 99 -3.77 11.45 22.71
CA PHE A 99 -2.61 10.75 23.26
C PHE A 99 -1.54 10.62 22.19
N ASP A 100 -0.30 10.40 22.61
CA ASP A 100 0.82 10.23 21.70
C ASP A 100 0.74 8.86 21.01
N GLY A 101 1.06 8.86 19.72
CA GLY A 101 1.18 7.66 18.91
C GLY A 101 2.62 7.11 18.86
N VAL A 102 2.88 6.23 17.89
CA VAL A 102 4.20 5.67 17.62
C VAL A 102 5.18 6.79 17.30
N ASN A 103 6.22 6.95 18.14
CA ASN A 103 7.25 7.96 17.94
C ASN A 103 8.63 7.33 17.70
N GLY A 104 9.58 8.17 17.25
CA GLY A 104 10.94 7.75 16.90
C GLY A 104 11.74 7.11 18.04
N ASN A 105 11.34 7.24 19.31
CA ASN A 105 12.00 6.56 20.44
C ASN A 105 11.47 5.13 20.65
N GLN A 106 10.26 4.83 20.16
CA GLN A 106 9.57 3.56 20.36
C GLN A 106 9.53 2.68 19.09
N GLY A 107 10.15 3.10 17.99
CA GLY A 107 10.15 2.36 16.71
C GLY A 107 9.91 3.22 15.48
N GLY A 108 9.39 4.44 15.65
CA GLY A 108 8.96 5.29 14.54
C GLY A 108 10.00 5.49 13.42
N ALA A 109 9.47 5.64 12.20
CA ALA A 109 10.24 5.82 10.98
C ALA A 109 10.35 7.30 10.55
N ILE A 110 11.35 7.62 9.73
CA ILE A 110 11.54 8.95 9.14
C ILE A 110 11.72 8.80 7.61
N PRO A 111 10.78 9.30 6.78
CA PRO A 111 9.42 9.71 7.16
C PRO A 111 8.60 8.52 7.72
N PRO A 112 7.55 8.79 8.53
CA PRO A 112 6.81 7.72 9.21
C PRO A 112 5.70 7.08 8.36
N ASP A 113 5.20 7.78 7.34
CA ASP A 113 4.04 7.40 6.50
C ASP A 113 2.88 6.85 7.34
N THR A 114 2.51 7.63 8.36
CA THR A 114 1.51 7.26 9.36
C THR A 114 0.15 6.99 8.72
N ASN A 115 -0.42 5.83 9.02
CA ASN A 115 -1.78 5.46 8.74
C ASN A 115 -2.46 4.99 10.05
N GLY A 116 -3.79 5.04 10.11
CA GLY A 116 -4.49 4.61 11.31
C GLY A 116 -5.98 4.44 11.08
N SER A 117 -6.59 3.55 11.89
CA SER A 117 -8.02 3.30 11.81
C SER A 117 -8.67 3.09 13.18
N VAL A 118 -9.93 3.50 13.26
CA VAL A 118 -10.72 3.59 14.49
C VAL A 118 -11.78 2.49 14.45
N GLY A 119 -11.57 1.42 15.20
CA GLY A 119 -12.53 0.31 15.35
C GLY A 119 -13.60 0.58 16.40
N LEU A 120 -14.26 -0.46 16.90
CA LEU A 120 -15.28 -0.30 17.96
C LEU A 120 -14.66 0.14 19.28
N ASN A 121 -13.65 -0.60 19.75
CA ASN A 121 -13.04 -0.43 21.07
C ASN A 121 -11.55 -0.09 21.01
N GLN A 122 -10.96 -0.15 19.83
CA GLN A 122 -9.51 0.02 19.63
C GLN A 122 -9.22 1.08 18.57
N TYR A 123 -8.04 1.66 18.64
CA TYR A 123 -7.40 2.43 17.58
C TYR A 123 -6.11 1.73 17.23
N VAL A 124 -5.84 1.55 15.93
CA VAL A 124 -4.59 0.98 15.45
C VAL A 124 -3.89 2.04 14.63
N GLU A 125 -2.65 2.34 14.99
CA GLU A 125 -1.74 3.16 14.21
C GLU A 125 -0.69 2.26 13.59
N ILE A 126 -0.30 2.57 12.36
CA ILE A 126 0.76 1.89 11.64
C ILE A 126 1.64 2.95 10.95
N THR A 127 2.94 2.73 11.02
CA THR A 127 3.99 3.55 10.39
C THR A 127 4.82 2.64 9.51
N ASN A 128 5.76 3.13 8.70
CA ASN A 128 6.55 2.31 7.78
C ASN A 128 7.09 0.98 8.34
N PHE A 129 7.41 0.90 9.63
CA PHE A 129 7.99 -0.31 10.23
C PHE A 129 7.24 -0.89 11.42
N ASP A 130 6.42 -0.08 12.10
CA ASP A 130 5.83 -0.46 13.37
C ASP A 130 4.34 -0.12 13.44
N TYR A 131 3.58 -0.95 14.14
CA TYR A 131 2.19 -0.70 14.51
C TYR A 131 2.01 -0.73 16.03
N GLU A 132 1.03 0.02 16.53
CA GLU A 132 0.61 0.03 17.92
C GLU A 132 -0.91 -0.06 18.02
N VAL A 133 -1.40 -0.79 19.04
CA VAL A 133 -2.84 -0.93 19.30
C VAL A 133 -3.17 -0.24 20.62
N PHE A 134 -4.11 0.69 20.56
CA PHE A 134 -4.62 1.44 21.70
C PHE A 134 -6.08 1.09 21.98
N ASP A 135 -6.52 1.26 23.23
CA ASP A 135 -7.94 1.39 23.54
C ASP A 135 -8.46 2.80 23.18
N LYS A 136 -9.77 3.05 23.32
CA LYS A 136 -10.38 4.36 23.04
C LYS A 136 -9.97 5.48 24.01
N SER A 137 -9.34 5.15 25.13
CA SER A 137 -8.84 6.10 26.12
C SER A 137 -7.37 6.46 25.90
N GLY A 138 -6.70 5.78 24.96
CA GLY A 138 -5.28 5.97 24.66
C GLY A 138 -4.33 5.07 25.43
N ASN A 139 -4.84 4.07 26.16
CA ASN A 139 -3.96 3.09 26.80
C ASN A 139 -3.46 2.09 25.75
N THR A 140 -2.16 1.83 25.76
CA THR A 140 -1.53 0.79 24.93
C THR A 140 -2.06 -0.60 25.30
N LEU A 141 -2.68 -1.28 24.34
CA LEU A 141 -3.09 -2.69 24.42
C LEU A 141 -2.05 -3.63 23.81
N LEU A 142 -1.32 -3.15 22.81
CA LEU A 142 -0.16 -3.80 22.23
C LEU A 142 0.87 -2.71 21.94
N ALA A 143 2.06 -2.83 22.56
CA ALA A 143 3.15 -1.88 22.36
C ALA A 143 3.66 -1.89 20.92
N PRO A 144 4.37 -0.83 20.48
CA PRO A 144 4.97 -0.75 19.16
C PRO A 144 5.70 -2.04 18.79
N THR A 145 5.29 -2.63 17.68
CA THR A 145 5.75 -3.94 17.20
C THR A 145 5.95 -3.87 15.70
N ARG A 146 6.98 -4.56 15.20
CA ARG A 146 7.24 -4.62 13.76
C ARG A 146 6.10 -5.22 12.96
N ILE A 147 5.78 -4.64 11.81
CA ILE A 147 4.65 -5.07 10.98
C ILE A 147 4.85 -6.50 10.48
N HIS A 148 6.05 -6.87 10.02
CA HIS A 148 6.36 -8.25 9.62
C HIS A 148 6.14 -9.29 10.73
N ASN A 149 6.04 -8.90 12.00
CA ASN A 149 5.67 -9.84 13.06
C ASN A 149 4.26 -10.38 12.89
N ILE A 150 3.35 -9.68 12.20
CA ILE A 150 2.04 -10.20 11.82
C ILE A 150 2.21 -11.51 11.01
N TRP A 151 3.22 -11.57 10.15
CA TRP A 151 3.60 -12.74 9.35
C TRP A 151 4.67 -13.63 10.00
N SER A 152 4.90 -13.54 11.31
CA SER A 152 5.78 -14.47 12.01
C SER A 152 5.34 -15.92 11.78
N GLY A 153 6.27 -16.75 11.30
CA GLY A 153 6.04 -18.16 10.99
C GLY A 153 5.24 -18.43 9.69
N PHE A 154 4.92 -17.40 8.90
CA PHE A 154 4.22 -17.53 7.61
C PHE A 154 5.09 -18.18 6.53
N GLY A 155 6.41 -17.97 6.60
CA GLY A 155 7.32 -18.28 5.48
C GLY A 155 7.26 -17.21 4.39
N GLY A 156 8.20 -17.27 3.45
CA GLY A 156 8.36 -16.19 2.45
C GLY A 156 8.85 -14.87 3.06
N GLN A 157 8.80 -13.79 2.27
CA GLN A 157 9.39 -12.52 2.67
C GLN A 157 8.51 -11.65 3.59
N CYS A 158 7.18 -11.80 3.55
CA CYS A 158 6.24 -11.02 4.40
C CYS A 158 6.58 -11.06 5.90
N GLY A 159 7.19 -12.17 6.36
CA GLY A 159 7.59 -12.36 7.75
C GLY A 159 9.02 -11.93 8.08
N THR A 160 9.72 -11.22 7.19
CA THR A 160 11.18 -11.01 7.31
C THR A 160 11.63 -9.56 7.43
N GLN A 161 11.01 -8.65 6.68
CA GLN A 161 11.38 -7.24 6.61
C GLN A 161 10.11 -6.41 6.47
N ASP A 162 10.24 -5.08 6.53
CA ASP A 162 9.12 -4.16 6.40
C ASP A 162 9.45 -3.24 5.20
N GLY A 163 8.66 -3.32 4.12
CA GLY A 163 8.92 -2.54 2.89
C GLY A 163 8.42 -1.10 2.94
N GLY A 164 7.60 -0.74 3.94
CA GLY A 164 7.00 0.59 4.04
C GLY A 164 5.62 0.69 3.40
N ASP A 165 5.11 1.92 3.32
CA ASP A 165 3.77 2.30 2.84
C ASP A 165 2.59 1.48 3.38
N PRO A 166 2.57 1.08 4.65
CA PRO A 166 1.55 0.15 5.13
C PRO A 166 0.19 0.83 5.30
N ILE A 167 -0.86 0.02 5.17
CA ILE A 167 -2.23 0.46 5.39
C ILE A 167 -2.86 -0.35 6.51
N VAL A 168 -3.57 0.33 7.42
CA VAL A 168 -4.48 -0.31 8.37
C VAL A 168 -5.89 0.27 8.24
N LEU A 169 -6.89 -0.59 8.09
CA LEU A 169 -8.29 -0.18 7.97
C LEU A 169 -9.19 -1.02 8.89
N TRP A 170 -10.22 -0.36 9.42
CA TRP A 170 -11.34 -1.01 10.05
C TRP A 170 -12.46 -1.25 9.04
N ASP A 171 -12.70 -2.51 8.70
CA ASP A 171 -13.85 -2.94 7.93
C ASP A 171 -15.11 -2.84 8.81
N LYS A 172 -15.86 -1.75 8.62
CA LYS A 172 -17.07 -1.44 9.40
C LYS A 172 -18.20 -2.44 9.19
N MET A 173 -18.24 -3.15 8.05
CA MET A 173 -19.33 -4.06 7.69
C MET A 173 -19.18 -5.42 8.36
N THR A 174 -17.94 -5.89 8.53
CA THR A 174 -17.65 -7.19 9.16
C THR A 174 -16.93 -7.07 10.50
N GLN A 175 -16.65 -5.85 10.94
CA GLN A 175 -15.96 -5.56 12.18
C GLN A 175 -14.60 -6.28 12.24
N ARG A 176 -13.80 -6.16 11.19
CA ARG A 176 -12.46 -6.74 11.06
C ARG A 176 -11.40 -5.68 10.78
N TRP A 177 -10.19 -5.95 11.24
CA TRP A 177 -9.01 -5.17 10.92
C TRP A 177 -8.37 -5.72 9.65
N LEU A 178 -8.07 -4.85 8.71
CA LEU A 178 -7.36 -5.14 7.48
C LEU A 178 -6.01 -4.43 7.55
N VAL A 179 -4.92 -5.18 7.40
CA VAL A 179 -3.56 -4.67 7.37
C VAL A 179 -2.92 -5.06 6.05
N GLU A 180 -2.17 -4.15 5.46
CA GLU A 180 -1.36 -4.39 4.29
C GLU A 180 0.08 -3.92 4.52
N GLN A 181 1.02 -4.63 3.92
CA GLN A 181 2.43 -4.32 3.88
C GLN A 181 3.00 -4.62 2.48
N LEU A 182 3.76 -3.66 1.96
CA LEU A 182 4.56 -3.80 0.76
C LEU A 182 5.82 -4.64 1.04
N GLU A 183 6.16 -5.53 0.12
CA GLU A 183 7.43 -6.26 0.12
C GLU A 183 8.10 -6.23 -1.25
N TYR A 184 9.38 -5.87 -1.29
CA TYR A 184 10.15 -5.79 -2.54
C TYR A 184 11.62 -6.22 -2.42
N PHE A 185 12.04 -6.74 -1.26
CA PHE A 185 13.44 -7.07 -1.01
C PHE A 185 13.92 -8.28 -1.81
N THR A 186 13.05 -9.27 -2.02
CA THR A 186 13.39 -10.47 -2.79
C THR A 186 12.44 -10.72 -3.95
N THR A 187 11.14 -10.52 -3.74
CA THR A 187 10.09 -10.54 -4.74
C THR A 187 9.22 -9.30 -4.55
N ASN A 188 8.48 -8.88 -5.58
CA ASN A 188 7.48 -7.81 -5.39
C ASN A 188 6.15 -8.46 -5.00
N GLU A 189 5.69 -8.18 -3.79
CA GLU A 189 4.47 -8.76 -3.23
C GLU A 189 3.72 -7.73 -2.39
N VAL A 190 2.39 -7.90 -2.33
CA VAL A 190 1.55 -7.23 -1.33
C VAL A 190 1.13 -8.30 -0.32
N CYS A 191 1.51 -8.09 0.94
CA CYS A 191 1.14 -8.93 2.05
C CYS A 191 -0.10 -8.36 2.71
N VAL A 192 -1.17 -9.15 2.81
CA VAL A 192 -2.45 -8.68 3.37
C VAL A 192 -2.91 -9.57 4.50
N ALA A 193 -3.41 -8.97 5.58
CA ALA A 193 -3.89 -9.68 6.76
C ALA A 193 -5.26 -9.16 7.18
N VAL A 194 -6.21 -10.07 7.42
CA VAL A 194 -7.57 -9.75 7.91
C VAL A 194 -7.77 -10.41 9.27
N SER A 195 -8.11 -9.63 10.30
CA SER A 195 -8.32 -10.20 11.64
C SER A 195 -9.48 -11.19 11.63
N THR A 196 -9.40 -12.22 12.47
CA THR A 196 -10.46 -13.24 12.61
C THR A 196 -11.62 -12.75 13.48
N THR A 197 -11.38 -11.73 14.31
CA THR A 197 -12.35 -11.11 15.22
C THR A 197 -12.24 -9.58 15.19
N SER A 198 -13.03 -8.89 16.01
CA SER A 198 -12.97 -7.43 16.17
C SER A 198 -11.79 -6.92 17.01
N ASP A 199 -10.97 -7.82 17.56
CA ASP A 199 -9.80 -7.48 18.36
C ASP A 199 -8.53 -7.47 17.49
N ALA A 200 -7.90 -6.30 17.36
CA ALA A 200 -6.66 -6.08 16.60
C ALA A 200 -5.46 -6.85 17.16
N THR A 201 -5.54 -7.33 18.40
CA THR A 201 -4.47 -8.13 19.02
C THR A 201 -4.70 -9.64 18.89
N GLY A 202 -5.78 -10.02 18.20
CA GLY A 202 -6.18 -11.40 17.91
C GLY A 202 -5.40 -12.03 16.75
N SER A 203 -5.92 -13.14 16.22
CA SER A 203 -5.35 -13.82 15.04
C SER A 203 -5.81 -13.17 13.73
N TYR A 204 -5.05 -13.40 12.67
CA TYR A 204 -5.30 -12.87 11.33
C TYR A 204 -5.22 -13.98 10.28
N ASN A 205 -6.11 -13.94 9.28
CA ASN A 205 -5.93 -14.65 8.03
C ASN A 205 -4.95 -13.86 7.18
N ARG A 206 -3.82 -14.47 6.83
CA ARG A 206 -2.67 -13.82 6.19
C ARG A 206 -2.51 -14.33 4.77
N TYR A 207 -2.15 -13.43 3.87
CA TYR A 207 -2.04 -13.66 2.44
C TYR A 207 -0.78 -12.99 1.91
N SER A 208 -0.18 -13.57 0.88
CA SER A 208 0.81 -12.88 0.02
C SER A 208 0.39 -12.96 -1.44
N PHE A 209 0.42 -11.83 -2.14
CA PHE A 209 0.05 -11.73 -3.54
C PHE A 209 1.23 -11.24 -4.38
N PRO A 210 1.70 -12.05 -5.35
CA PRO A 210 2.87 -11.71 -6.15
C PRO A 210 2.53 -10.75 -7.30
N PHE A 211 3.31 -9.67 -7.40
CA PHE A 211 3.27 -8.68 -8.50
C PHE A 211 4.42 -8.85 -9.51
N GLY A 212 5.18 -9.95 -9.39
CA GLY A 212 6.24 -10.31 -10.32
C GLY A 212 7.35 -9.25 -10.39
N ASN A 213 7.57 -8.69 -11.57
CA ASN A 213 8.59 -7.65 -11.79
C ASN A 213 8.05 -6.22 -11.59
N SER A 214 6.75 -6.06 -11.36
CA SER A 214 6.14 -4.76 -11.07
C SER A 214 6.25 -4.52 -9.57
N LEU A 215 6.81 -3.39 -9.16
CA LEU A 215 6.78 -2.96 -7.76
C LEU A 215 5.39 -2.35 -7.48
N PRO A 216 4.57 -2.94 -6.59
CA PRO A 216 3.26 -2.41 -6.24
C PRO A 216 3.38 -1.23 -5.26
N ASP A 217 4.03 -0.15 -5.71
CA ASP A 217 4.43 0.97 -4.85
C ASP A 217 3.25 1.80 -4.33
N TYR A 218 3.41 2.35 -3.14
CA TYR A 218 2.45 3.23 -2.49
C TYR A 218 1.00 2.70 -2.41
N PRO A 219 0.79 1.44 -1.99
CA PRO A 219 -0.52 0.79 -1.97
C PRO A 219 -1.56 1.60 -1.18
N LYS A 220 -2.80 1.62 -1.67
CA LYS A 220 -3.96 2.16 -0.97
C LYS A 220 -5.12 1.19 -1.06
N ILE A 221 -5.83 1.02 0.05
CA ILE A 221 -6.97 0.10 0.12
C ILE A 221 -8.27 0.85 0.38
N GLY A 222 -9.34 0.43 -0.29
CA GLY A 222 -10.73 0.77 0.01
C GLY A 222 -11.53 -0.49 0.39
N VAL A 223 -12.44 -0.35 1.35
CA VAL A 223 -13.35 -1.42 1.75
C VAL A 223 -14.71 -1.23 1.08
N TRP A 224 -15.18 -2.23 0.34
CA TRP A 224 -16.50 -2.25 -0.28
C TRP A 224 -17.23 -3.57 0.03
N PRO A 225 -18.57 -3.66 -0.14
CA PRO A 225 -19.31 -4.88 0.23
C PRO A 225 -18.86 -6.16 -0.49
N ASP A 226 -18.36 -6.05 -1.72
CA ASP A 226 -17.98 -7.17 -2.59
C ASP A 226 -16.47 -7.46 -2.58
N ALA A 227 -15.62 -6.45 -2.42
CA ALA A 227 -14.16 -6.61 -2.46
C ALA A 227 -13.40 -5.66 -1.53
N TYR A 228 -12.15 -6.00 -1.26
CA TYR A 228 -11.16 -5.01 -0.84
C TYR A 228 -10.47 -4.47 -2.09
N TYR A 229 -10.69 -3.20 -2.42
CA TYR A 229 -10.07 -2.58 -3.59
C TYR A 229 -8.68 -2.10 -3.22
N LEU A 230 -7.68 -2.57 -3.95
CA LEU A 230 -6.30 -2.12 -3.84
C LEU A 230 -5.97 -1.24 -5.04
N SER A 231 -5.20 -0.18 -4.84
CA SER A 231 -4.57 0.57 -5.92
C SER A 231 -3.09 0.74 -5.62
N VAL A 232 -2.25 0.48 -6.62
CA VAL A 232 -0.79 0.62 -6.52
C VAL A 232 -0.26 1.45 -7.68
N ASN A 233 0.86 2.13 -7.47
CA ASN A 233 1.60 2.80 -8.54
C ASN A 233 2.43 1.75 -9.30
N SER A 234 2.06 1.49 -10.56
CA SER A 234 2.81 0.60 -11.44
C SER A 234 3.68 1.42 -12.40
N PHE A 235 4.96 1.61 -12.11
CA PHE A 235 5.83 2.58 -12.80
C PHE A 235 5.77 2.50 -14.35
N GLY A 236 5.13 3.51 -14.97
CA GLY A 236 4.82 3.64 -16.40
C GLY A 236 4.07 4.97 -16.69
N ILE A 237 3.70 5.26 -17.93
CA ILE A 237 2.86 6.45 -18.25
C ILE A 237 1.38 6.07 -18.07
N GLY A 238 0.65 6.73 -17.17
CA GLY A 238 -0.74 6.36 -16.81
C GLY A 238 -0.83 5.30 -15.69
N SER A 239 0.14 5.32 -14.79
CA SER A 239 0.54 4.25 -13.86
C SER A 239 -0.26 4.19 -12.57
N GLY A 240 -1.42 3.53 -12.63
CA GLY A 240 -2.13 3.05 -11.46
C GLY A 240 -2.78 1.71 -11.80
N GLU A 241 -2.55 0.69 -10.98
CA GLU A 241 -3.16 -0.63 -11.16
C GLU A 241 -4.27 -0.81 -10.13
N PRO A 242 -5.56 -0.71 -10.53
CA PRO A 242 -6.68 -1.02 -9.66
C PRO A 242 -6.91 -2.53 -9.60
N CYS A 243 -7.03 -3.03 -8.39
CA CYS A 243 -7.06 -4.42 -8.02
C CYS A 243 -8.29 -4.69 -7.12
N ALA A 244 -8.85 -5.90 -7.16
CA ALA A 244 -10.01 -6.27 -6.34
C ALA A 244 -9.77 -7.61 -5.64
N MET A 245 -9.47 -7.56 -4.34
CA MET A 245 -9.20 -8.75 -3.55
C MET A 245 -10.50 -9.42 -3.11
N ASP A 246 -10.56 -10.76 -3.19
CA ASP A 246 -11.73 -11.55 -2.74
C ASP A 246 -11.92 -11.45 -1.22
N ARG A 247 -12.66 -10.42 -0.81
CA ARG A 247 -12.98 -10.12 0.57
C ARG A 247 -13.69 -11.28 1.26
N THR A 248 -14.55 -12.00 0.56
CA THR A 248 -15.33 -13.10 1.16
C THR A 248 -14.41 -14.26 1.52
N ALA A 249 -13.52 -14.65 0.61
CA ALA A 249 -12.53 -15.68 0.87
C ALA A 249 -11.55 -15.25 1.98
N MET A 250 -11.07 -14.01 1.95
CA MET A 250 -10.12 -13.49 2.93
C MET A 250 -10.68 -13.46 4.36
N LEU A 251 -11.94 -13.05 4.52
CA LEU A 251 -12.64 -13.09 5.80
C LEU A 251 -12.83 -14.52 6.32
N ALA A 252 -13.02 -15.48 5.42
CA ALA A 252 -13.21 -16.89 5.73
C ALA A 252 -11.91 -17.66 5.95
N GLY A 253 -10.74 -17.07 5.67
CA GLY A 253 -9.44 -17.76 5.72
C GLY A 253 -9.30 -18.80 4.62
N GLN A 254 -9.92 -18.54 3.47
CA GLN A 254 -9.87 -19.40 2.28
C GLN A 254 -8.94 -18.81 1.23
N THR A 255 -8.59 -19.61 0.23
CA THR A 255 -7.83 -19.15 -0.94
C THR A 255 -8.50 -17.97 -1.60
N ALA A 256 -7.74 -16.89 -1.78
CA ALA A 256 -8.19 -15.63 -2.34
C ALA A 256 -7.39 -15.25 -3.59
N THR A 257 -7.96 -14.33 -4.37
CA THR A 257 -7.35 -13.75 -5.56
C THR A 257 -7.45 -12.23 -5.56
N ILE A 258 -6.62 -11.60 -6.38
CA ILE A 258 -6.70 -10.18 -6.74
C ILE A 258 -7.00 -10.02 -8.23
#